data_AF-A0A935CUK1-F1
#
_entry.id   AF-A0A935CUK1-F1
#
_cell.length_a   1.000
_cell.length_b   1.000
_cell.length_c   1.000
_cell.angle_alpha   90.00
_cell.angle_beta   90.00
_cell.angle_gamma   90.00
#
_symmetry.space_group_name_H-M   'P 1'
#
loop_
_entity.id
_entity.type
_entity.pdbx_description
1 polymer ?
#
loop_
_entity_poly.entity_id
_entity_poly.type
_entity_poly.pdbx_seq_one_letter_code
_entity_poly.pdbx_strand_id
1 'polypeptide(L)' 'MSFSSIESGSSSALHRRFERVLQSFWLTLAFALAFGFAFQGSRGLWETDEGRYTQVAMEMLRSGDYITPRRHFHHI' A
#
# COMPACT_ATOMS: atom_id res chain seq x y z
N MET A 1 21.79 -28.32 -39.92
CA MET A 1 20.73 -27.27 -39.94
C MET A 1 19.65 -27.64 -38.93
N SER A 2 19.91 -27.60 -37.61
CA SER A 2 18.87 -27.77 -36.55
C SER A 2 19.47 -27.64 -35.12
N PHE A 3 20.04 -26.50 -34.77
CA PHE A 3 20.47 -26.25 -33.37
C PHE A 3 19.99 -24.88 -32.87
N SER A 4 20.00 -23.86 -33.73
CA SER A 4 19.51 -22.51 -33.44
C SER A 4 18.00 -22.43 -33.10
N SER A 5 17.16 -23.30 -33.66
CA SER A 5 15.72 -23.29 -33.38
C SER A 5 15.36 -23.81 -31.98
N ILE A 6 16.20 -24.65 -31.37
CA ILE A 6 15.92 -25.26 -30.05
C ILE A 6 16.25 -24.28 -28.92
N GLU A 7 17.35 -23.54 -29.00
CA GLU A 7 17.72 -22.52 -28.00
C GLU A 7 16.78 -21.30 -28.01
N SER A 8 16.31 -20.90 -29.19
CA SER A 8 15.32 -19.84 -29.37
C SER A 8 13.97 -20.18 -28.69
N GLY A 9 13.51 -21.43 -28.86
CA GLY A 9 12.27 -21.91 -28.24
C GLY A 9 12.33 -21.92 -26.71
N SER A 10 13.44 -22.39 -26.14
CA SER A 10 13.67 -22.47 -24.69
C SER A 10 13.72 -21.07 -24.03
N SER A 11 14.44 -20.13 -24.65
CA SER A 11 14.58 -18.76 -24.15
C SER A 11 13.24 -18.01 -24.12
N SER A 12 12.40 -18.20 -25.15
CA SER A 12 11.08 -17.60 -25.20
C SER A 12 10.10 -18.18 -24.15
N ALA A 13 10.23 -19.47 -23.83
CA ALA A 13 9.37 -20.14 -22.87
C ALA A 13 9.69 -19.71 -21.43
N LEU A 14 10.98 -19.55 -21.10
CA LEU A 14 11.42 -19.04 -19.80
C LEU A 14 10.95 -17.61 -19.57
N HIS A 15 11.09 -16.73 -20.57
CA HIS A 15 10.62 -15.35 -20.48
C HIS A 15 9.09 -15.29 -20.21
N ARG A 16 8.28 -16.04 -20.96
CA ARG A 16 6.83 -16.12 -20.72
C ARG A 16 6.45 -16.71 -19.36
N ARG A 17 7.29 -17.55 -18.76
CA ARG A 17 7.06 -18.07 -17.39
C ARG A 17 7.37 -16.99 -16.35
N PHE A 18 8.47 -16.27 -16.54
CA PHE A 18 8.86 -15.16 -15.67
C PHE A 18 7.79 -14.05 -15.66
N GLU A 19 7.33 -13.61 -16.83
CA GLU A 19 6.26 -12.59 -16.95
C GLU A 19 4.97 -13.01 -16.26
N ARG A 20 4.58 -14.29 -16.38
CA ARG A 20 3.38 -14.81 -15.70
C ARG A 20 3.54 -14.81 -14.17
N VAL A 21 4.71 -15.16 -13.65
CA VAL A 21 4.96 -15.12 -12.20
C VAL A 21 4.93 -13.67 -11.70
N LEU A 22 5.55 -12.75 -12.43
CA LEU A 22 5.55 -11.33 -12.08
C LEU A 22 4.13 -10.74 -12.14
N GLN A 23 3.35 -11.10 -13.17
CA GLN A 23 1.94 -10.71 -13.29
C GLN A 23 1.10 -11.27 -12.13
N SER A 24 1.25 -12.55 -11.78
CA SER A 24 0.56 -13.14 -10.63
C SER A 24 0.91 -12.42 -9.34
N PHE A 25 2.19 -12.09 -9.13
CA PHE A 25 2.62 -11.31 -7.96
C PHE A 25 1.92 -9.94 -7.88
N TRP A 26 1.90 -9.19 -8.99
CA TRP A 26 1.23 -7.88 -9.02
C TRP A 26 -0.27 -7.99 -8.82
N LEU A 27 -0.93 -9.02 -9.36
CA LEU A 27 -2.36 -9.26 -9.14
C LEU A 27 -2.65 -9.59 -7.68
N THR A 28 -1.84 -10.44 -7.05
CA THR A 28 -1.97 -10.75 -5.62
C THR A 28 -1.74 -9.50 -4.77
N LEU A 29 -0.72 -8.69 -5.07
CA LEU A 29 -0.45 -7.44 -4.36
C LEU A 29 -1.61 -6.46 -4.51
N ALA A 30 -2.11 -6.25 -5.73
CA ALA A 30 -3.23 -5.37 -6.00
C ALA A 30 -4.50 -5.84 -5.26
N PHE A 31 -4.78 -7.14 -5.25
CA PHE A 31 -5.91 -7.71 -4.52
C PHE A 31 -5.77 -7.51 -3.00
N ALA A 32 -4.58 -7.77 -2.44
CA ALA A 32 -4.32 -7.57 -1.01
C ALA A 32 -4.48 -6.09 -0.59
N LEU A 33 -3.97 -5.16 -1.40
CA LEU A 33 -4.14 -3.72 -1.16
C LEU A 33 -5.61 -3.33 -1.26
N ALA A 34 -6.31 -3.74 -2.32
CA ALA A 34 -7.72 -3.44 -2.50
C ALA A 34 -8.55 -3.92 -1.29
N PHE A 35 -8.33 -5.16 -0.83
CA PHE A 35 -9.07 -5.71 0.30
C PHE A 35 -8.68 -5.05 1.64
N GLY A 36 -7.40 -4.74 1.83
CA GLY A 36 -6.91 -4.07 3.04
C GLY A 36 -7.44 -2.64 3.19
N PHE A 37 -7.62 -1.92 2.08
CA PHE A 37 -8.10 -0.54 2.07
C PHE A 37 -9.62 -0.39 1.86
N ALA A 38 -10.31 -1.38 1.30
CA ALA A 38 -11.73 -1.27 0.93
C ALA A 38 -12.67 -0.85 2.07
N PHE A 39 -12.35 -1.20 3.31
CA PHE A 39 -13.22 -0.96 4.47
C PHE A 39 -12.61 -0.03 5.52
N GLN A 40 -11.46 0.58 5.25
CA GLN A 40 -10.85 1.56 6.14
C GLN A 40 -11.79 2.77 6.29
N GLY A 41 -12.16 3.11 7.53
CA GLY A 41 -13.10 4.21 7.81
C GLY A 41 -14.59 3.86 7.68
N SER A 42 -14.94 2.59 7.41
CA SER A 42 -16.35 2.13 7.45
C SER A 42 -16.94 2.10 8.86
N ARG A 43 -16.09 2.08 9.89
CA ARG A 43 -16.43 2.24 11.31
C ARG A 43 -15.83 3.53 11.88
N GLY A 44 -16.48 4.08 12.89
CA GLY A 44 -15.91 5.13 13.71
C GLY A 44 -14.67 4.66 14.48
N LEU A 45 -13.94 5.63 15.04
CA LEU A 45 -12.84 5.37 15.97
C LEU A 45 -13.42 4.68 17.20
N TRP A 46 -12.89 3.51 17.52
CA TRP A 46 -13.42 2.61 18.54
C TRP A 46 -12.60 2.70 19.82
N GLU A 47 -11.29 2.54 19.67
CA GLU A 47 -10.35 2.53 20.78
C GLU A 47 -9.96 3.97 21.14
N THR A 48 -9.73 4.24 22.43
CA THR A 48 -9.45 5.61 22.91
C THR A 48 -8.17 6.19 22.30
N ASP A 49 -7.23 5.34 21.92
CA ASP A 49 -5.98 5.74 21.27
C ASP A 49 -6.19 6.19 19.81
N GLU A 50 -7.05 5.50 19.04
CA GLU A 50 -7.46 5.88 17.69
C GLU A 50 -7.93 7.34 17.68
N GLY A 51 -8.85 7.69 18.59
CA GLY A 51 -9.34 9.06 18.79
C GLY A 51 -8.24 10.07 19.13
N ARG A 52 -7.36 9.72 20.09
CA ARG A 52 -6.29 10.60 20.53
C ARG A 52 -5.28 10.89 19.42
N TYR A 53 -4.87 9.89 18.67
CA TYR A 53 -3.91 10.06 17.58
C TYR A 53 -4.51 10.84 16.43
N THR A 54 -5.76 10.56 16.04
CA THR A 54 -6.46 11.36 15.04
C THR A 54 -6.56 12.82 15.47
N GLN A 55 -6.89 13.10 16.74
CA GLN A 55 -6.98 14.46 17.24
C GLN A 55 -5.63 15.20 17.18
N VAL A 56 -4.52 14.55 17.55
CA VAL A 56 -3.19 15.15 17.44
C VAL A 56 -2.82 15.45 15.99
N ALA A 57 -3.07 14.51 15.07
CA ALA A 57 -2.82 14.73 13.65
C ALA A 57 -3.65 15.90 13.10
N MET A 58 -4.92 16.01 13.50
CA MET A 58 -5.79 17.12 13.11
C MET A 58 -5.27 18.47 13.61
N GLU A 59 -4.74 18.54 14.83
CA GLU A 59 -4.17 19.78 15.37
C GLU A 59 -2.83 20.15 14.69
N MET A 60 -2.01 19.18 14.31
CA MET A 60 -0.80 19.44 13.50
C MET A 60 -1.19 20.00 12.12
N LEU A 61 -2.21 19.44 11.47
CA LEU A 61 -2.74 19.94 10.19
C LEU A 61 -3.33 21.36 10.32
N ARG A 62 -4.07 21.63 11.39
CA ARG A 62 -4.72 22.94 11.63
C ARG A 62 -3.72 24.03 11.99
N SER A 63 -2.73 23.70 12.83
CA SER A 63 -1.75 24.68 13.32
C SER A 63 -0.55 24.88 12.39
N GLY A 64 -0.29 23.92 11.50
CA GLY A 64 0.90 23.91 10.65
C GLY A 64 2.20 23.57 11.40
N ASP A 65 2.15 23.33 12.71
CA ASP A 65 3.27 22.85 13.50
C ASP A 65 3.31 21.32 13.47
N TYR A 66 4.23 20.80 12.66
CA TYR A 66 4.48 19.37 12.54
C TYR A 66 5.59 18.87 13.47
N ILE A 67 6.19 19.75 14.26
CA ILE A 67 7.28 19.42 15.19
C ILE A 67 6.71 19.12 16.58
N THR A 68 5.76 19.94 17.05
CA THR A 68 5.20 19.80 18.40
C THR A 68 3.82 19.16 18.36
N PRO A 69 3.67 17.87 18.73
CA PRO A 69 2.37 17.22 18.77
C PRO A 69 1.51 17.82 19.89
N ARG A 70 0.30 18.29 19.54
CA ARG A 70 -0.67 18.87 20.47
C ARG A 70 -1.99 18.15 20.33
N ARG A 71 -2.65 17.85 21.46
CA ARG A 71 -3.99 17.25 21.45
C ARG A 71 -5.10 18.29 21.51
N HIS A 72 -4.81 19.46 22.07
CA HIS A 72 -5.78 20.53 22.26
C HIS A 72 -5.21 21.81 21.72
N PHE A 73 -6.07 22.61 21.10
CA PHE A 73 -5.75 23.95 20.68
C PHE A 73 -5.62 24.83 21.93
N HIS A 74 -4.44 25.41 22.15
CA HIS A 74 -4.24 26.39 23.22
C HIS A 74 -4.41 27.78 22.60
N HIS A 75 -5.62 28.34 22.71
CA HIS A 75 -5.83 29.77 22.46
C HIS A 75 -5.11 30.53 23.58
N ILE A 76 -4.10 31.33 23.21
CA ILE A 76 -3.53 32.37 24.06
C ILE A 76 -4.34 33.66 23.86
#